data_AF-A0ABD0BKY8-F1
#
_entry.id   AF-A0ABD0BKY8-F1
#
_cell.length_a   1.000
_cell.length_b   1.000
_cell.length_c   1.000
_cell.angle_alpha   90.00
_cell.angle_beta   90.00
_cell.angle_gamma   90.00
#
_symmetry.space_group_name_H-M   'P 1'
#
loop_
_entity.id
_entity.type
_entity.pdbx_description
1 polymer ?
#
loop_
_entity_poly.entity_id
_entity_poly.type
_entity_poly.pdbx_seq_one_letter_code
_entity_poly.pdbx_strand_id
1 'polypeptide(L)'
;MSAPIPQPTDNSYAQQPPAKKKGGCLKWGAIVGGGLLVLGIVSSLGSGGDTTTSAESPTTQQQAINSTVATPQHNDVATTPQKATADATPDVPREFKNALRSAEQYSKVMHMSKAGIYNQLTSEYGEKFSPEAAQYAIDTIKADWNKNALETAKKYQDTMAMSSDAIYDQLISEYGEKFTPEQARYAIDNLPQ
;
A
#
# COMPACT_ATOMS: atom_id res chain seq x y z
N MET A 1 68.55 -1.59 21.09
CA MET A 1 67.22 -1.08 20.76
C MET A 1 66.55 -2.15 19.91
N SER A 2 65.51 -2.81 20.42
CA SER A 2 64.87 -3.94 19.73
C SER A 2 63.54 -3.48 19.13
N ALA A 3 63.31 -3.75 17.85
CA ALA A 3 62.05 -3.44 17.19
C ALA A 3 60.93 -4.39 17.66
N PRO A 4 59.67 -3.95 17.74
CA PRO A 4 58.54 -4.81 18.09
C PRO A 4 58.22 -5.79 16.96
N ILE A 5 57.86 -7.02 17.32
CA ILE A 5 57.43 -8.06 16.37
C ILE A 5 55.94 -7.82 16.02
N PRO A 6 55.57 -7.72 14.72
CA PRO A 6 54.17 -7.56 14.34
C PRO A 6 53.35 -8.79 14.76
N GLN A 7 52.20 -8.56 15.38
CA GLN A 7 51.25 -9.61 15.71
C GLN A 7 50.42 -9.97 14.47
N PRO A 8 50.09 -11.26 14.24
CA PRO A 8 49.17 -11.63 13.16
C PRO A 8 47.76 -11.15 13.50
N THR A 9 47.13 -10.41 12.59
CA THR A 9 45.71 -10.03 12.69
C THR A 9 44.84 -11.23 12.34
N ASP A 10 44.17 -11.82 13.34
CA ASP A 10 43.17 -12.87 13.16
C ASP A 10 41.98 -12.33 12.35
N ASN A 11 41.84 -12.79 11.11
CA ASN A 11 40.84 -12.31 10.16
C ASN A 11 39.62 -13.25 10.10
N SER A 12 38.97 -13.44 11.24
CA SER A 12 37.91 -14.44 11.47
C SER A 12 36.49 -13.98 11.10
N TYR A 13 36.34 -13.22 10.01
CA TYR A 13 35.02 -12.91 9.41
C TYR A 13 34.60 -13.92 8.35
N ALA A 14 34.37 -15.17 8.79
CA ALA A 14 33.80 -16.21 7.94
C ALA A 14 32.31 -15.90 7.63
N GLN A 15 32.05 -15.45 6.40
CA GLN A 15 30.71 -15.18 5.88
C GLN A 15 29.83 -16.44 5.92
N GLN A 16 28.93 -16.55 6.90
CA GLN A 16 27.93 -17.62 6.91
C GLN A 16 26.82 -17.32 5.89
N PRO A 17 26.50 -18.25 4.97
CA PRO A 17 25.39 -18.05 4.05
C PRO A 17 24.05 -18.07 4.80
N PRO A 18 23.10 -17.16 4.48
CA PRO A 18 21.84 -17.05 5.22
C PRO A 18 21.00 -18.34 5.12
N ALA A 19 20.64 -18.90 6.28
CA ALA A 19 20.00 -20.20 6.38
C ALA A 19 18.54 -20.17 5.88
N LYS A 20 18.24 -20.96 4.83
CA LYS A 20 16.90 -21.11 4.27
C LYS A 20 15.96 -21.86 5.23
N LYS A 21 15.11 -21.15 5.97
CA LYS A 21 13.98 -21.76 6.71
C LYS A 21 12.86 -22.13 5.74
N LYS A 22 12.29 -23.34 5.89
CA LYS A 22 11.13 -23.85 5.13
C LYS A 22 9.91 -23.99 6.04
N GLY A 23 8.72 -23.66 5.51
CA GLY A 23 7.42 -24.10 6.04
C GLY A 23 6.86 -23.24 7.18
N GLY A 24 5.59 -22.85 7.07
CA GLY A 24 4.92 -22.01 8.07
C GLY A 24 3.64 -21.33 7.59
N CYS A 25 2.75 -22.06 6.92
CA CYS A 25 1.47 -21.51 6.43
C CYS A 25 0.44 -21.33 7.57
N LEU A 26 0.50 -20.20 8.28
CA LEU A 26 -0.46 -19.82 9.32
C LEU A 26 -1.55 -18.89 8.77
N LYS A 27 -2.77 -19.43 8.65
CA LYS A 27 -3.98 -18.61 8.42
C LYS A 27 -4.28 -17.81 9.69
N TRP A 28 -4.32 -16.49 9.60
CA TRP A 28 -4.90 -15.63 10.62
C TRP A 28 -6.25 -15.10 10.14
N GLY A 29 -7.31 -15.45 10.86
CA GLY A 29 -8.65 -14.91 10.64
C GLY A 29 -8.78 -13.49 11.16
N ALA A 30 -9.80 -12.76 10.70
CA ALA A 30 -10.08 -11.42 11.16
C ALA A 30 -10.41 -11.38 12.65
N ILE A 31 -9.89 -10.36 13.34
CA ILE A 31 -10.39 -9.94 14.67
C ILE A 31 -10.84 -8.48 14.54
N VAL A 32 -12.16 -8.29 14.54
CA VAL A 32 -12.77 -6.98 14.81
C VAL A 32 -12.74 -6.77 16.33
N GLY A 33 -12.08 -5.71 16.78
CA GLY A 33 -11.98 -5.38 18.21
C GLY A 33 -11.70 -3.89 18.40
N GLY A 34 -12.59 -3.19 19.09
CA GLY A 34 -12.54 -1.73 19.22
C GLY A 34 -11.51 -1.24 20.25
N GLY A 35 -10.71 -0.24 19.86
CA GLY A 35 -9.85 0.51 20.77
C GLY A 35 -10.58 1.71 21.38
N LEU A 36 -11.30 1.50 22.48
CA LEU A 36 -11.86 2.60 23.28
C LEU A 36 -10.74 3.23 24.12
N LEU A 37 -10.24 4.40 23.73
CA LEU A 37 -9.22 5.15 24.49
C LEU A 37 -9.82 6.47 25.00
N VAL A 38 -10.15 6.52 26.29
CA VAL A 38 -10.62 7.73 26.98
C VAL A 38 -9.60 8.15 28.03
N LEU A 39 -8.57 8.88 27.58
CA LEU A 39 -7.68 9.73 28.37
C LEU A 39 -7.27 10.91 27.47
N GLY A 40 -7.20 12.16 27.92
CA GLY A 40 -7.55 12.67 29.25
C GLY A 40 -7.04 14.09 29.46
N ILE A 41 -7.82 15.10 29.05
CA ILE A 41 -7.75 16.52 29.45
C ILE A 41 -6.40 17.24 29.23
N VAL A 42 -6.36 18.13 28.23
CA VAL A 42 -5.90 19.52 28.50
C VAL A 42 -6.71 20.49 27.64
N SER A 43 -7.23 21.55 28.25
CA SER A 43 -8.14 22.51 27.62
C SER A 43 -7.56 23.92 27.71
N SER A 44 -7.40 24.61 26.58
CA SER A 44 -6.94 26.02 26.55
C SER A 44 -7.34 26.77 25.27
N LEU A 45 -8.61 26.67 24.87
CA LEU A 45 -9.28 27.74 24.10
C LEU A 45 -10.17 28.53 25.07
N GLY A 46 -10.13 29.86 24.97
CA GLY A 46 -10.76 30.77 25.94
C GLY A 46 -12.00 31.51 25.43
N SER A 47 -12.49 32.43 26.27
CA SER A 47 -13.69 33.26 26.10
C SER A 47 -15.03 32.51 26.26
N GLY A 48 -15.91 32.83 27.22
CA GLY A 48 -15.77 33.78 28.34
C GLY A 48 -17.13 34.30 28.84
N GLY A 49 -17.25 34.56 30.15
CA GLY A 49 -18.44 35.15 30.80
C GLY A 49 -19.34 34.12 31.50
N ASP A 50 -19.46 34.25 32.82
CA ASP A 50 -20.14 33.28 33.69
C ASP A 50 -21.67 33.44 33.72
N THR A 51 -22.43 32.33 33.81
CA THR A 51 -23.75 32.30 34.47
C THR A 51 -24.26 30.88 34.76
N THR A 52 -24.38 30.57 36.06
CA THR A 52 -25.62 30.11 36.73
C THR A 52 -26.36 28.80 36.36
N THR A 53 -26.76 28.10 37.44
CA THR A 53 -27.81 27.05 37.59
C THR A 53 -27.43 25.57 37.47
N SER A 54 -27.75 24.85 38.55
CA SER A 54 -27.72 23.39 38.72
C SER A 54 -29.04 22.73 38.29
N ALA A 55 -29.00 21.45 37.91
CA ALA A 55 -30.09 20.48 38.15
C ALA A 55 -29.59 19.03 38.06
N GLU A 56 -30.33 18.10 38.70
CA GLU A 56 -30.00 16.68 38.82
C GLU A 56 -30.32 15.83 37.56
N SER A 57 -29.82 14.59 37.56
CA SER A 57 -30.28 13.50 36.69
C SER A 57 -31.17 12.53 37.47
N PRO A 58 -32.12 11.85 36.81
CA PRO A 58 -32.60 10.54 37.27
C PRO A 58 -32.47 9.42 36.21
N THR A 59 -32.43 8.18 36.69
CA THR A 59 -32.22 6.93 35.92
C THR A 59 -33.55 6.16 35.74
N THR A 60 -33.60 5.14 34.83
CA THR A 60 -34.22 3.78 35.03
C THR A 60 -35.31 3.29 34.02
N GLN A 61 -34.98 2.25 33.21
CA GLN A 61 -35.89 1.22 32.59
C GLN A 61 -36.98 1.68 31.56
N GLN A 62 -37.77 0.87 30.82
CA GLN A 62 -37.93 -0.59 30.48
C GLN A 62 -38.72 -0.71 29.12
N GLN A 63 -38.95 -1.83 28.39
CA GLN A 63 -38.48 -3.23 28.42
C GLN A 63 -38.34 -3.91 27.02
N ALA A 64 -39.32 -4.72 26.55
CA ALA A 64 -39.21 -5.71 25.45
C ALA A 64 -40.50 -5.89 24.60
N ILE A 65 -40.37 -6.45 23.38
CA ILE A 65 -41.39 -7.22 22.62
C ILE A 65 -40.72 -8.39 21.86
N ASN A 66 -41.48 -9.33 21.29
CA ASN A 66 -41.03 -10.70 21.00
C ASN A 66 -41.44 -11.26 19.61
N SER A 67 -40.56 -12.10 19.03
CA SER A 67 -40.82 -13.19 18.05
C SER A 67 -41.25 -12.96 16.57
N THR A 68 -40.79 -13.91 15.73
CA THR A 68 -41.42 -14.46 14.50
C THR A 68 -40.99 -13.96 13.10
N VAL A 69 -40.09 -14.76 12.48
CA VAL A 69 -40.06 -15.26 11.08
C VAL A 69 -40.44 -14.33 9.91
N ALA A 70 -39.47 -14.05 9.03
CA ALA A 70 -39.61 -14.18 7.57
C ALA A 70 -38.24 -14.27 6.87
N THR A 71 -38.01 -15.30 6.05
CA THR A 71 -36.85 -15.42 5.15
C THR A 71 -37.25 -15.07 3.73
N PRO A 72 -36.42 -14.34 2.96
CA PRO A 72 -36.33 -14.53 1.53
C PRO A 72 -34.98 -15.15 1.15
N GLN A 73 -35.01 -16.33 0.53
CA GLN A 73 -33.90 -16.84 -0.28
C GLN A 73 -34.08 -16.41 -1.74
N HIS A 74 -33.14 -16.85 -2.60
CA HIS A 74 -33.12 -16.68 -4.06
C HIS A 74 -32.71 -15.24 -4.50
N ASN A 75 -31.87 -15.06 -5.53
CA ASN A 75 -31.48 -15.99 -6.59
C ASN A 75 -29.96 -16.09 -6.78
N ASP A 76 -29.50 -17.28 -7.13
CA ASP A 76 -28.21 -17.52 -7.77
C ASP A 76 -28.17 -16.88 -9.17
N VAL A 77 -27.28 -15.92 -9.41
CA VAL A 77 -26.98 -15.46 -10.78
C VAL A 77 -25.90 -16.35 -11.38
N ALA A 78 -26.32 -17.51 -11.88
CA ALA A 78 -25.49 -18.39 -12.69
C ALA A 78 -25.05 -17.66 -13.97
N THR A 79 -23.85 -17.09 -13.96
CA THR A 79 -23.28 -16.34 -15.09
C THR A 79 -22.84 -17.31 -16.18
N THR A 80 -23.82 -17.74 -16.98
CA THR A 80 -23.61 -18.61 -18.15
C THR A 80 -22.83 -17.82 -19.21
N PRO A 81 -21.74 -18.36 -19.78
CA PRO A 81 -20.90 -17.61 -20.72
C PRO A 81 -21.62 -17.38 -22.06
N GLN A 82 -22.09 -16.15 -22.29
CA GLN A 82 -22.82 -15.79 -23.51
C GLN A 82 -21.87 -15.66 -24.72
N LYS A 83 -21.94 -16.64 -25.63
CA LYS A 83 -21.14 -16.72 -26.86
C LYS A 83 -21.92 -16.23 -28.10
N ALA A 84 -21.83 -14.93 -28.41
CA ALA A 84 -22.10 -14.32 -29.72
C ALA A 84 -21.53 -12.88 -29.70
N THR A 85 -21.05 -12.26 -30.78
CA THR A 85 -21.05 -12.63 -32.21
C THR A 85 -19.73 -12.16 -32.84
N ALA A 86 -19.30 -12.76 -33.95
CA ALA A 86 -18.16 -12.26 -34.72
C ALA A 86 -18.64 -11.34 -35.85
N ASP A 87 -18.26 -10.05 -35.80
CA ASP A 87 -17.93 -9.17 -36.95
C ASP A 87 -17.62 -7.75 -36.43
N ALA A 88 -16.60 -7.67 -35.57
CA ALA A 88 -16.04 -6.40 -35.12
C ALA A 88 -14.53 -6.55 -35.01
N THR A 89 -13.78 -5.54 -35.49
CA THR A 89 -12.42 -5.30 -34.99
C THR A 89 -12.49 -5.15 -33.46
N PRO A 90 -11.58 -5.77 -32.68
CA PRO A 90 -11.66 -5.73 -31.23
C PRO A 90 -11.36 -4.32 -30.71
N ASP A 91 -12.38 -3.47 -30.57
CA ASP A 91 -12.26 -2.23 -29.83
C ASP A 91 -11.98 -2.56 -28.37
N VAL A 92 -10.97 -1.90 -27.83
CA VAL A 92 -10.57 -2.01 -26.43
C VAL A 92 -11.73 -1.53 -25.56
N PRO A 93 -12.22 -2.32 -24.57
CA PRO A 93 -13.37 -1.92 -23.75
C PRO A 93 -13.17 -0.57 -23.03
N ARG A 94 -14.26 0.13 -22.70
CA ARG A 94 -14.20 1.45 -22.05
C ARG A 94 -13.34 1.45 -20.78
N GLU A 95 -13.47 0.43 -19.94
CA GLU A 95 -12.69 0.35 -18.69
C GLU A 95 -11.21 0.06 -18.92
N PHE A 96 -10.85 -0.62 -20.01
CA PHE A 96 -9.45 -0.86 -20.38
C PHE A 96 -8.80 0.46 -20.85
N LYS A 97 -9.57 1.29 -21.59
CA LYS A 97 -9.17 2.66 -21.97
C LYS A 97 -9.14 3.62 -20.76
N ASN A 98 -10.00 3.43 -19.76
CA ASN A 98 -9.94 4.18 -18.50
C ASN A 98 -8.72 3.80 -17.65
N ALA A 99 -8.49 2.49 -17.42
CA ALA A 99 -7.38 1.99 -16.63
C ALA A 99 -6.02 2.43 -17.19
N LEU A 100 -5.85 2.43 -18.52
CA LEU A 100 -4.65 2.95 -19.18
C LEU A 100 -4.43 4.44 -18.86
N ARG A 101 -5.48 5.26 -18.95
CA ARG A 101 -5.40 6.70 -18.62
C ARG A 101 -5.09 6.95 -17.14
N SER A 102 -5.65 6.16 -16.21
CA SER A 102 -5.30 6.25 -14.79
C SER A 102 -3.84 5.81 -14.54
N ALA A 103 -3.38 4.75 -15.20
CA ALA A 103 -1.98 4.31 -15.15
C ALA A 103 -1.02 5.41 -15.64
N GLU A 104 -1.34 6.08 -16.74
CA GLU A 104 -0.58 7.22 -17.27
C GLU A 104 -0.52 8.38 -16.26
N GLN A 105 -1.60 8.69 -15.54
CA GLN A 105 -1.56 9.70 -14.48
C GLN A 105 -0.69 9.28 -13.29
N TYR A 106 -0.84 8.05 -12.78
CA TYR A 106 0.00 7.57 -11.66
C TYR A 106 1.48 7.52 -12.03
N SER A 107 1.81 7.13 -13.26
CA SER A 107 3.19 7.17 -13.75
C SER A 107 3.73 8.60 -13.89
N LYS A 108 2.94 9.52 -14.47
CA LYS A 108 3.38 10.88 -14.79
C LYS A 108 3.41 11.84 -13.59
N VAL A 109 2.51 11.67 -12.62
CA VAL A 109 2.32 12.62 -11.51
C VAL A 109 2.89 12.06 -10.21
N MET A 110 2.63 10.77 -9.94
CA MET A 110 3.05 10.11 -8.69
C MET A 110 4.37 9.33 -8.85
N HIS A 111 4.90 9.22 -10.08
CA HIS A 111 6.15 8.51 -10.40
C HIS A 111 6.19 7.04 -9.95
N MET A 112 5.03 6.40 -9.82
CA MET A 112 4.90 5.05 -9.25
C MET A 112 5.54 3.95 -10.14
N SER A 113 5.94 2.84 -9.52
CA SER A 113 6.44 1.64 -10.21
C SER A 113 5.35 0.88 -10.97
N LYS A 114 5.74 -0.01 -11.89
CA LYS A 114 4.81 -0.86 -12.64
C LYS A 114 3.93 -1.72 -11.72
N ALA A 115 4.50 -2.24 -10.63
CA ALA A 115 3.78 -3.03 -9.63
C ALA A 115 2.88 -2.15 -8.73
N GLY A 116 3.37 -0.98 -8.32
CA GLY A 116 2.59 -0.01 -7.54
C GLY A 116 1.33 0.45 -8.28
N ILE A 117 1.46 0.77 -9.57
CA ILE A 117 0.32 1.16 -10.42
C ILE A 117 -0.68 0.01 -10.57
N TYR A 118 -0.23 -1.23 -10.83
CA TYR A 118 -1.13 -2.38 -10.92
C TYR A 118 -1.98 -2.55 -9.65
N ASN A 119 -1.33 -2.53 -8.49
CA ASN A 119 -2.01 -2.65 -7.18
C ASN A 119 -3.02 -1.52 -6.98
N GLN A 120 -2.66 -0.28 -7.33
CA GLN A 120 -3.53 0.88 -7.20
C GLN A 120 -4.76 0.84 -8.12
N LEU A 121 -4.60 0.34 -9.36
CA LEU A 121 -5.71 0.15 -10.30
C LEU A 121 -6.70 -0.92 -9.81
N THR A 122 -6.21 -1.99 -9.20
CA THR A 122 -7.01 -3.14 -8.72
C THR A 122 -7.54 -3.00 -7.29
N SER A 123 -7.04 -2.03 -6.51
CA SER A 123 -7.33 -1.89 -5.09
C SER A 123 -8.80 -1.59 -4.78
N GLU A 124 -9.34 -2.27 -3.75
CA GLU A 124 -10.66 -1.98 -3.15
C GLU A 124 -10.76 -0.58 -2.50
N TYR A 125 -9.63 0.11 -2.35
CA TYR A 125 -9.54 1.50 -1.88
C TYR A 125 -8.99 2.45 -2.96
N GLY A 126 -8.70 1.93 -4.16
CA GLY A 126 -8.25 2.68 -5.34
C GLY A 126 -9.31 2.68 -6.44
N GLU A 127 -8.89 2.44 -7.68
CA GLU A 127 -9.72 2.63 -8.87
C GLU A 127 -10.73 1.49 -9.13
N LYS A 128 -10.54 0.32 -8.51
CA LYS A 128 -11.41 -0.88 -8.62
C LYS A 128 -11.58 -1.41 -10.05
N PHE A 129 -10.60 -1.21 -10.93
CA PHE A 129 -10.57 -1.87 -12.23
C PHE A 129 -10.39 -3.38 -12.08
N SER A 130 -10.93 -4.15 -13.02
CA SER A 130 -10.70 -5.60 -13.03
C SER A 130 -9.22 -5.92 -13.29
N PRO A 131 -8.72 -7.09 -12.84
CA PRO A 131 -7.33 -7.50 -13.08
C PRO A 131 -6.93 -7.45 -14.56
N GLU A 132 -7.84 -7.76 -15.48
CA GLU A 132 -7.61 -7.77 -16.93
C GLU A 132 -7.47 -6.34 -17.49
N ALA A 133 -8.30 -5.41 -17.02
CA ALA A 133 -8.21 -4.00 -17.40
C ALA A 133 -6.94 -3.34 -16.84
N ALA A 134 -6.57 -3.67 -15.60
CA ALA A 134 -5.34 -3.22 -14.97
C ALA A 134 -4.09 -3.81 -15.64
N GLN A 135 -4.10 -5.10 -15.99
CA GLN A 135 -3.00 -5.75 -16.72
C GLN A 135 -2.84 -5.15 -18.13
N TYR A 136 -3.96 -4.96 -18.87
CA TYR A 136 -3.93 -4.28 -20.16
C TYR A 136 -3.32 -2.87 -20.07
N ALA A 137 -3.71 -2.09 -19.07
CA ALA A 137 -3.14 -0.77 -18.81
C ALA A 137 -1.63 -0.84 -18.59
N ILE A 138 -1.19 -1.80 -17.76
CA ILE A 138 0.20 -2.03 -17.38
C ILE A 138 1.08 -2.55 -18.52
N ASP A 139 0.51 -3.23 -19.51
CA ASP A 139 1.27 -3.71 -20.69
C ASP A 139 1.17 -2.75 -21.89
N THR A 140 0.21 -1.83 -21.90
CA THR A 140 0.05 -0.80 -22.95
C THR A 140 0.76 0.51 -22.61
N ILE A 141 0.90 0.86 -21.31
CA ILE A 141 1.51 2.11 -20.87
C ILE A 141 2.98 2.24 -21.29
N LYS A 142 3.32 3.39 -21.88
CA LYS A 142 4.68 3.76 -22.27
C LYS A 142 5.29 4.70 -21.23
N ALA A 143 5.82 4.11 -20.15
CA ALA A 143 6.49 4.82 -19.07
C ALA A 143 7.99 4.53 -19.02
N ASP A 144 8.77 5.52 -18.59
CA ASP A 144 10.18 5.35 -18.23
C ASP A 144 10.26 4.97 -16.73
N TRP A 145 10.33 3.67 -16.47
CA TRP A 145 10.35 3.13 -15.11
C TRP A 145 11.62 3.49 -14.34
N ASN A 146 12.73 3.72 -15.03
CA ASN A 146 14.00 4.14 -14.44
C ASN A 146 13.92 5.61 -13.99
N LYS A 147 13.31 6.47 -14.81
CA LYS A 147 12.97 7.84 -14.40
C LYS A 147 11.98 7.88 -13.24
N ASN A 148 10.93 7.05 -13.27
CA ASN A 148 9.97 6.96 -12.17
C ASN A 148 10.65 6.59 -10.84
N ALA A 149 11.58 5.64 -10.86
CA ALA A 149 12.38 5.30 -9.69
C ALA A 149 13.26 6.48 -9.23
N LEU A 150 13.91 7.19 -10.15
CA LEU A 150 14.77 8.34 -9.85
C LEU A 150 14.00 9.53 -9.27
N GLU A 151 12.85 9.92 -9.81
CA GLU A 151 12.05 11.01 -9.23
C GLU A 151 11.45 10.64 -7.87
N THR A 152 11.14 9.35 -7.66
CA THR A 152 10.73 8.83 -6.34
C THR A 152 11.88 8.83 -5.34
N ALA A 153 13.10 8.48 -5.78
CA ALA A 153 14.31 8.52 -4.97
C ALA A 153 14.65 9.95 -4.52
N LYS A 154 14.64 10.92 -5.44
CA LYS A 154 14.82 12.35 -5.13
C LYS A 154 13.79 12.83 -4.11
N LYS A 155 12.50 12.49 -4.28
CA LYS A 155 11.46 12.82 -3.31
C LYS A 155 11.80 12.33 -1.89
N TYR A 156 12.32 11.11 -1.73
CA TYR A 156 12.76 10.62 -0.42
C TYR A 156 14.01 11.32 0.12
N GLN A 157 14.96 11.68 -0.74
CA GLN A 157 16.11 12.51 -0.37
C GLN A 157 15.66 13.91 0.10
N ASP A 158 14.89 14.62 -0.73
CA ASP A 158 14.46 16.00 -0.53
C ASP A 158 13.48 16.20 0.63
N THR A 159 12.51 15.27 0.83
CA THR A 159 11.44 15.46 1.82
C THR A 159 11.61 14.66 3.11
N MET A 160 12.51 13.66 3.13
CA MET A 160 12.74 12.80 4.31
C MET A 160 14.22 12.69 4.73
N ALA A 161 15.15 13.31 3.98
CA ALA A 161 16.60 13.26 4.25
C ALA A 161 17.15 11.82 4.42
N MET A 162 16.58 10.87 3.69
CA MET A 162 16.98 9.46 3.76
C MET A 162 18.34 9.21 3.10
N SER A 163 19.11 8.26 3.64
CA SER A 163 20.36 7.81 3.02
C SER A 163 20.09 6.97 1.75
N SER A 164 21.07 6.91 0.85
CA SER A 164 20.96 6.14 -0.41
C SER A 164 20.58 4.67 -0.20
N ASP A 165 21.09 4.02 0.84
CA ASP A 165 20.73 2.63 1.17
C ASP A 165 19.27 2.52 1.66
N ALA A 166 18.81 3.44 2.51
CA ALA A 166 17.43 3.46 2.98
C ALA A 166 16.44 3.79 1.84
N ILE A 167 16.84 4.63 0.89
CA ILE A 167 16.07 4.90 -0.33
C ILE A 167 16.03 3.65 -1.22
N TYR A 168 17.15 2.94 -1.41
CA TYR A 168 17.21 1.70 -2.18
C TYR A 168 16.25 0.64 -1.62
N ASP A 169 16.33 0.37 -0.32
CA ASP A 169 15.48 -0.61 0.36
C ASP A 169 13.99 -0.21 0.28
N GLN A 170 13.67 1.08 0.44
CA GLN A 170 12.30 1.58 0.33
C GLN A 170 11.74 1.49 -1.10
N LEU A 171 12.59 1.67 -2.13
CA LEU A 171 12.20 1.53 -3.54
C LEU A 171 11.85 0.08 -3.89
N ILE A 172 12.61 -0.90 -3.40
CA ILE A 172 12.37 -2.34 -3.68
C ILE A 172 11.36 -3.00 -2.73
N SER A 173 11.06 -2.36 -1.58
CA SER A 173 10.27 -2.95 -0.49
C SER A 173 8.91 -3.48 -0.94
N GLU A 174 8.56 -4.69 -0.47
CA GLU A 174 7.23 -5.29 -0.68
C GLU A 174 6.10 -4.51 0.01
N TYR A 175 6.42 -3.57 0.89
CA TYR A 175 5.47 -2.65 1.55
C TYR A 175 5.71 -1.17 1.16
N GLY A 176 6.72 -0.91 0.34
CA GLY A 176 7.04 0.40 -0.23
C GLY A 176 6.70 0.45 -1.72
N GLU A 177 7.62 1.00 -2.52
CA GLU A 177 7.33 1.41 -3.89
C GLU A 177 7.33 0.27 -4.93
N LYS A 178 7.89 -0.91 -4.60
CA LYS A 178 7.92 -2.11 -5.46
C LYS A 178 8.55 -1.91 -6.86
N PHE A 179 9.58 -1.07 -6.96
CA PHE A 179 10.46 -1.04 -8.13
C PHE A 179 11.30 -2.32 -8.22
N THR A 180 11.80 -2.66 -9.41
CA THR A 180 12.78 -3.75 -9.52
C THR A 180 14.13 -3.32 -8.94
N PRO A 181 14.99 -4.27 -8.50
CA PRO A 181 16.33 -3.94 -8.00
C PRO A 181 17.18 -3.13 -8.98
N GLU A 182 17.00 -3.34 -10.29
CA GLU A 182 17.71 -2.64 -11.36
C GLU A 182 17.22 -1.18 -11.49
N GLN A 183 15.91 -0.95 -11.35
CA GLN A 183 15.31 0.39 -11.34
C GLN A 183 15.73 1.17 -10.09
N ALA A 184 15.71 0.52 -8.93
CA ALA A 184 16.18 1.11 -7.68
C ALA A 184 17.70 1.41 -7.72
N ARG A 185 18.50 0.50 -8.29
CA ARG A 185 19.94 0.71 -8.49
C ARG A 185 20.20 1.91 -9.41
N TYR A 186 19.55 1.96 -10.57
CA TYR A 186 19.61 3.11 -11.49
C TYR A 186 19.26 4.42 -10.78
N ALA A 187 18.21 4.42 -9.95
CA ALA A 187 17.80 5.61 -9.21
C ALA A 187 18.90 6.11 -8.26
N ILE A 188 19.49 5.23 -7.45
CA ILE A 188 20.59 5.57 -6.53
C ILE A 188 21.84 6.06 -7.29
N ASP A 189 22.22 5.34 -8.34
CA ASP A 189 23.42 5.65 -9.13
C ASP A 189 23.29 6.98 -9.91
N ASN A 190 22.09 7.58 -9.95
CA ASN A 190 21.79 8.88 -10.57
C ASN A 190 21.23 9.93 -9.57
N LEU A 191 21.28 9.68 -8.26
CA LEU A 191 20.88 10.68 -7.25
C LEU A 191 21.85 11.87 -7.20
N PRO A 192 21.35 13.10 -6.97
CA PRO A 192 22.18 14.23 -6.53
C PRO A 192 23.03 13.88 -5.30
N GLN A 193 24.23 14.45 -5.24
CA GLN A 193 25.22 14.26 -4.16
C GLN A 193 25.32 15.51 -3.29
#